data_AF-A0A5M5ZM54-F1
#
_entry.id   AF-A0A5M5ZM54-F1
#
_cell.length_a   1.000
_cell.length_b   1.000
_cell.length_c   1.000
_cell.angle_alpha   90.00
_cell.angle_beta   90.00
_cell.angle_gamma   90.00
#
_symmetry.space_group_name_H-M   'P 1'
#
loop_
_entity.id
_entity.type
_entity.pdbx_description
1 polymer ?
#
loop_
_entity_poly.entity_id
_entity_poly.type
_entity_poly.pdbx_seq_one_letter_code
_entity_poly.pdbx_strand_id
1 'polypeptide(L)'
;MDWFDFSLKLPITDPTWIFLLVLLIILFAPILLNKLRIPHIIGMILAGLVIGEHGFNILVRDSSFELFGKVGLYYIMFLAGLEMNMGDFKQNRGKALVLGLLAFIVPIGIGLVTNIALLKYGVLT
;
A
#
# COMPACT_ATOMS: atom_id res chain seq x y z
N MET A 1 18.00 -17.48 34.87
CA MET A 1 18.18 -16.07 34.44
C MET A 1 18.14 -16.13 32.92
N ASP A 2 16.94 -16.40 32.40
CA ASP A 2 16.73 -16.82 31.00
C ASP A 2 15.95 -15.73 30.27
N TRP A 3 16.54 -14.53 30.23
CA TRP A 3 15.87 -13.30 29.77
C TRP A 3 16.13 -13.02 28.28
N PHE A 4 16.94 -13.85 27.60
CA PHE A 4 17.37 -13.64 26.21
C PHE A 4 17.54 -14.96 25.45
N ASP A 5 16.50 -15.79 25.38
CA ASP A 5 16.43 -16.82 24.33
C ASP A 5 16.10 -16.14 22.99
N PHE A 6 17.14 -15.66 22.30
CA PHE A 6 17.10 -15.20 20.90
C PHE A 6 16.91 -16.40 19.94
N SER A 7 15.97 -17.30 20.23
CA SER A 7 15.51 -18.29 19.26
C SER A 7 14.54 -17.60 18.31
N LEU A 8 15.09 -16.81 17.39
CA LEU A 8 14.37 -16.24 16.24
C LEU A 8 13.86 -17.40 15.38
N LYS A 9 12.72 -18.00 15.78
CA LYS A 9 11.92 -18.83 14.90
C LYS A 9 11.30 -17.89 13.87
N LEU A 10 12.05 -17.68 12.80
CA LEU A 10 11.50 -17.15 11.55
C LEU A 10 10.57 -18.24 10.98
N PRO A 11 9.34 -17.91 10.55
CA PRO A 11 8.72 -16.60 10.49
C PRO A 11 8.08 -16.15 11.83
N ILE A 12 8.10 -14.83 12.08
CA ILE A 12 7.49 -14.23 13.28
C ILE A 12 5.97 -14.31 13.13
N THR A 13 5.32 -15.12 13.98
CA THR A 13 3.86 -15.32 13.97
C THR A 13 3.12 -14.45 14.99
N ASP A 14 3.83 -13.83 15.93
CA ASP A 14 3.21 -13.02 16.97
C ASP A 14 2.79 -11.63 16.44
N PRO A 15 1.49 -11.25 16.51
CA PRO A 15 0.99 -9.99 15.95
C PRO A 15 1.71 -8.73 16.47
N THR A 16 2.14 -8.74 17.73
CA THR A 16 2.85 -7.63 18.38
C THR A 16 4.20 -7.35 17.73
N TRP A 17 4.96 -8.42 17.44
CA TRP A 17 6.27 -8.30 16.80
C TRP A 17 6.15 -7.88 15.34
N ILE A 18 5.12 -8.37 14.64
CA ILE A 18 4.77 -7.93 13.29
C ILE A 18 4.51 -6.43 13.29
N PHE A 19 3.68 -5.92 14.22
CA PHE A 19 3.37 -4.51 14.31
C PHE A 19 4.60 -3.65 14.58
N LEU A 20 5.45 -4.04 15.53
CA LEU A 20 6.71 -3.35 15.82
C LEU A 20 7.61 -3.27 14.58
N LEU A 21 7.75 -4.39 13.87
CA LEU A 21 8.60 -4.49 12.69
C LEU A 21 8.05 -3.63 11.54
N VAL A 22 6.74 -3.62 11.32
CA VAL A 22 6.08 -2.75 10.33
C VAL A 22 6.25 -1.28 10.69
N LEU A 23 6.07 -0.89 11.96
CA LEU A 23 6.30 0.47 12.42
C LEU A 23 7.75 0.92 12.19
N LEU A 24 8.70 0.02 12.48
CA LEU A 24 10.12 0.24 12.21
C LEU A 24 10.36 0.45 10.71
N ILE A 25 9.78 -0.38 9.85
CA ILE A 25 9.90 -0.22 8.39
C ILE A 25 9.35 1.12 7.93
N ILE A 26 8.14 1.48 8.36
CA ILE A 26 7.48 2.74 7.98
C ILE A 26 8.30 3.95 8.46
N LEU A 27 8.98 3.84 9.61
CA LEU A 27 9.85 4.91 10.11
C LEU A 27 11.18 4.97 9.35
N PHE A 28 11.90 3.85 9.23
CA PHE A 28 13.28 3.84 8.75
C PHE A 28 13.40 3.78 7.23
N ALA A 29 12.50 3.09 6.52
CA ALA A 29 12.54 2.99 5.05
C ALA A 29 12.53 4.37 4.37
N PRO A 30 11.60 5.31 4.70
CA PRO A 30 11.63 6.63 4.10
C PRO A 30 12.87 7.44 4.48
N ILE A 31 13.35 7.36 5.73
CA ILE A 31 14.55 8.07 6.18
C ILE A 31 15.77 7.63 5.36
N LEU A 32 15.94 6.32 5.16
CA LEU A 32 17.05 5.76 4.41
C LEU A 32 16.97 6.14 2.92
N LEU A 33 15.77 6.08 2.33
CA LEU A 33 15.55 6.29 0.91
C LEU A 33 15.45 7.77 0.52
N ASN A 34 15.12 8.66 1.46
CA ASN A 34 15.18 10.11 1.26
C ASN A 34 16.61 10.56 0.90
N LYS A 35 17.63 9.88 1.45
CA LYS A 35 19.04 10.13 1.07
C LYS A 35 19.32 9.82 -0.41
N LEU A 36 18.56 8.91 -1.01
CA LEU A 36 18.65 8.53 -2.42
C LEU A 36 17.67 9.32 -3.32
N ARG A 37 16.93 10.30 -2.78
CA ARG A 37 15.87 11.06 -3.47
C ARG A 37 14.77 10.19 -4.07
N ILE A 38 14.52 9.03 -3.48
CA ILE A 38 13.45 8.13 -3.92
C ILE A 38 12.16 8.52 -3.20
N PRO A 39 11.00 8.57 -3.90
CA PRO A 39 9.70 8.78 -3.26
C PRO A 39 9.43 7.81 -2.11
N HIS A 40 8.89 8.34 -1.02
CA HIS A 40 8.69 7.59 0.23
C HIS A 40 7.81 6.35 0.04
N ILE A 41 6.76 6.46 -0.79
CA ILE A 41 5.83 5.37 -1.11
C ILE A 41 6.56 4.21 -1.81
N ILE A 42 7.40 4.51 -2.81
CA ILE A 42 8.18 3.49 -3.51
C ILE A 42 9.08 2.76 -2.52
N GLY A 43 9.65 3.50 -1.57
CA GLY A 43 10.48 2.92 -0.53
C GLY A 43 9.79 1.98 0.43
N MET A 44 8.59 2.35 0.86
CA MET A 44 7.76 1.48 1.69
C MET A 44 7.35 0.20 0.95
N ILE A 45 7.03 0.29 -0.35
CA ILE A 45 6.72 -0.88 -1.19
C ILE A 45 7.93 -1.81 -1.29
N LEU A 46 9.12 -1.26 -1.58
CA LEU A 46 10.35 -2.05 -1.70
C LEU A 46 10.73 -2.72 -0.38
N ALA A 47 10.61 -2.01 0.74
CA ALA A 47 10.87 -2.58 2.05
C ALA A 47 9.91 -3.74 2.38
N GLY A 48 8.62 -3.59 2.04
CA GLY A 48 7.63 -4.66 2.16
C GLY A 48 7.96 -5.87 1.28
N LEU A 49 8.42 -5.65 0.04
CA LEU A 49 8.84 -6.72 -0.86
C LEU A 49 10.07 -7.48 -0.35
N VAL A 50 11.05 -6.76 0.21
CA VAL A 50 12.28 -7.35 0.75
C VAL A 50 12.02 -8.16 2.01
N ILE A 51 11.06 -7.74 2.86
CA ILE A 51 10.84 -8.34 4.18
C ILE A 51 9.72 -9.40 4.14
N GLY A 52 8.79 -9.30 3.19
CA GLY A 52 7.71 -10.25 3.01
C GLY A 52 8.17 -11.63 2.54
N GLU A 53 7.20 -12.52 2.31
CA GLU A 53 7.39 -13.93 1.93
C GLU A 53 8.31 -14.13 0.73
N HIS A 54 8.25 -13.24 -0.26
CA HIS A 54 9.04 -13.32 -1.50
C HIS A 54 10.45 -12.72 -1.38
N GLY A 55 10.77 -12.04 -0.28
CA GLY A 55 12.10 -11.51 -0.02
C GLY A 55 12.86 -12.42 0.96
N PHE A 56 13.05 -11.95 2.19
CA PHE A 56 13.71 -12.70 3.26
C PHE A 56 12.75 -13.60 4.05
N ASN A 57 11.46 -13.64 3.70
CA ASN A 57 10.42 -14.45 4.36
C ASN A 57 10.36 -14.24 5.89
N ILE A 58 10.55 -13.00 6.31
CA ILE A 58 10.53 -12.60 7.73
C ILE A 58 9.09 -12.45 8.20
N LEU A 59 8.23 -11.94 7.32
CA LEU A 59 6.81 -11.74 7.52
C LEU A 59 5.99 -12.63 6.59
N VAL A 60 5.13 -13.48 7.18
CA VAL A 60 4.07 -14.20 6.47
C VAL A 60 2.85 -13.30 6.41
N ARG A 61 2.10 -13.36 5.30
CA ARG A 61 0.88 -12.60 5.07
C ARG A 61 -0.24 -13.15 5.95
N ASP A 62 -0.26 -12.73 7.20
CA ASP A 62 -1.29 -13.11 8.16
C ASP A 62 -2.53 -12.21 8.05
N SER A 63 -3.69 -12.75 8.43
CA SER A 63 -4.99 -12.11 8.56
C SER A 63 -4.95 -10.76 9.30
N SER A 64 -4.06 -10.64 10.31
CA SER A 64 -3.84 -9.39 11.04
C SER A 64 -3.32 -8.27 10.15
N PHE A 65 -2.37 -8.57 9.25
CA PHE A 65 -1.79 -7.57 8.34
C PHE A 65 -2.83 -7.06 7.33
N GLU A 66 -3.69 -7.94 6.82
CA GLU A 66 -4.80 -7.56 5.95
C GLU A 66 -5.82 -6.67 6.66
N LEU A 67 -6.13 -6.99 7.92
CA LEU A 67 -7.07 -6.20 8.73
C LEU A 67 -6.53 -4.78 8.99
N PHE A 68 -5.28 -4.66 9.45
CA PHE A 68 -4.67 -3.34 9.68
C PHE A 68 -4.52 -2.54 8.37
N GLY A 69 -4.19 -3.19 7.26
CA GLY A 69 -4.15 -2.55 5.94
C GLY A 69 -5.51 -1.98 5.52
N LYS A 70 -6.60 -2.74 5.71
CA LYS A 70 -7.98 -2.26 5.43
C LYS A 70 -8.36 -1.09 6.34
N VAL A 71 -8.06 -1.18 7.63
CA VAL A 71 -8.33 -0.09 8.59
C VAL A 71 -7.56 1.18 8.20
N GLY A 72 -6.28 1.06 7.85
CA GLY A 72 -5.47 2.18 7.39
C GLY A 72 -5.99 2.82 6.10
N LEU A 73 -6.41 2.01 5.12
CA LEU A 73 -7.04 2.48 3.89
C LEU A 73 -8.32 3.27 4.19
N TYR A 74 -9.22 2.71 5.01
CA TYR A 74 -10.45 3.40 5.40
C TYR A 74 -10.17 4.69 6.16
N TYR A 75 -9.15 4.71 7.01
CA TYR A 75 -8.74 5.92 7.73
C TYR A 75 -8.31 7.03 6.76
N ILE A 76 -7.50 6.71 5.74
CA ILE A 76 -7.07 7.71 4.74
C ILE A 76 -8.24 8.18 3.88
N MET A 77 -9.13 7.28 3.46
CA MET A 77 -10.34 7.64 2.71
C MET A 77 -11.27 8.53 3.53
N PHE A 78 -11.40 8.26 4.83
CA PHE A 78 -12.18 9.07 5.74
C PHE A 78 -11.57 10.46 5.94
N LEU A 79 -10.26 10.53 6.17
CA LEU A 79 -9.53 11.80 6.32
C LEU A 79 -9.64 12.66 5.06
N ALA A 80 -9.47 12.06 3.88
CA ALA A 80 -9.69 12.76 2.60
C ALA A 80 -11.13 13.29 2.47
N GLY A 81 -12.12 12.54 2.97
CA GLY A 81 -13.51 12.98 3.01
C GLY A 81 -13.76 14.15 3.97
N LEU A 82 -13.06 14.19 5.12
CA LEU A 82 -13.13 15.29 6.08
C LEU A 82 -12.42 16.56 5.59
N GLU A 83 -11.34 16.40 4.83
CA GLU A 83 -10.57 17.52 4.26
C GLU A 83 -11.27 18.14 3.03
N MET A 84 -12.22 17.42 2.40
CA MET A 84 -12.94 17.88 1.22
C MET A 84 -13.98 18.96 1.55
N ASN A 85 -13.85 20.14 0.91
CA ASN A 85 -14.85 21.19 1.00
C ASN A 85 -16.09 20.85 0.12
N MET A 86 -17.18 20.48 0.79
CA MET A 86 -18.47 20.16 0.13
C MET A 86 -19.10 21.35 -0.60
N GLY A 87 -18.84 22.58 -0.16
CA GLY A 87 -19.35 23.80 -0.82
C GLY A 87 -18.76 23.97 -2.22
N ASP A 88 -17.43 23.90 -2.32
CA ASP A 88 -16.69 23.99 -3.58
C ASP A 88 -17.00 22.81 -4.50
N PHE A 89 -17.12 21.60 -3.91
CA PHE A 89 -17.50 20.40 -4.64
C PHE A 89 -18.90 20.53 -5.26
N LYS A 90 -19.88 21.09 -4.54
CA LYS A 90 -21.25 21.27 -5.04
C LYS A 90 -21.29 22.26 -6.20
N GLN A 91 -20.53 23.36 -6.12
CA GLN A 91 -20.44 24.34 -7.20
C GLN A 91 -19.78 23.75 -8.47
N ASN A 92 -18.76 22.91 -8.29
CA ASN A 92 -18.00 22.29 -9.38
C ASN A 92 -18.39 20.85 -9.70
N ARG A 93 -19.54 20.37 -9.21
CA ARG A 93 -19.95 18.95 -9.25
C ARG A 93 -19.83 18.30 -10.63
N GLY A 94 -20.21 19.04 -11.69
CA GLY A 94 -20.18 18.53 -13.06
C GLY A 94 -18.75 18.32 -13.55
N LYS A 95 -17.87 19.30 -13.30
CA LYS A 95 -16.45 19.20 -13.64
C LYS A 95 -15.77 18.10 -12.82
N ALA A 96 -16.06 18.03 -11.52
CA ALA A 96 -15.52 17.01 -10.63
C ALA A 96 -15.92 15.59 -11.07
N LEU A 97 -17.19 15.38 -11.42
CA LEU A 97 -17.67 14.09 -11.94
C LEU A 97 -17.02 13.73 -13.28
N VAL A 98 -16.96 14.66 -14.23
CA VAL A 98 -16.36 14.40 -15.54
C VAL A 98 -14.86 14.11 -15.41
N LEU A 99 -14.13 14.92 -14.65
CA LEU A 99 -12.69 14.71 -14.41
C LEU A 99 -12.44 13.39 -13.67
N GLY A 100 -13.23 13.08 -12.64
CA GLY A 100 -13.14 11.81 -11.93
C GLY A 100 -13.37 10.62 -12.86
N LEU A 101 -14.48 10.62 -13.61
CA LEU A 101 -14.80 9.54 -14.54
C LEU A 101 -13.72 9.39 -15.62
N LEU A 102 -13.25 10.48 -16.21
CA LEU A 102 -12.18 10.43 -17.21
C LEU A 102 -10.87 9.91 -16.61
N ALA A 103 -10.51 10.32 -15.40
CA ALA A 103 -9.29 9.88 -14.72
C ALA A 103 -9.31 8.37 -14.38
N PHE A 104 -10.48 7.74 -14.27
CA PHE A 104 -10.59 6.30 -14.12
C PHE A 104 -10.73 5.57 -15.46
N ILE A 105 -11.65 6.01 -16.31
CA ILE A 105 -12.00 5.31 -17.57
C ILE A 105 -10.82 5.33 -18.54
N VAL A 106 -10.10 6.45 -18.67
CA VAL A 106 -9.01 6.57 -19.65
C VAL A 106 -7.84 5.65 -19.30
N PRO A 107 -7.27 5.65 -18.08
CA PRO A 107 -6.20 4.72 -17.72
C PRO A 107 -6.65 3.25 -17.75
N ILE A 108 -7.86 2.94 -17.30
CA ILE A 108 -8.41 1.57 -17.36
C ILE A 108 -8.53 1.11 -18.81
N GLY A 109 -9.07 1.96 -19.69
CA GLY A 109 -9.20 1.67 -21.12
C GLY A 109 -7.86 1.44 -21.80
N ILE A 110 -6.87 2.32 -21.54
CA ILE A 110 -5.51 2.18 -22.07
C ILE A 110 -4.87 0.88 -21.55
N GLY A 111 -5.01 0.58 -20.26
CA GLY A 111 -4.49 -0.65 -19.66
C GLY A 111 -5.09 -1.90 -20.28
N LEU A 112 -6.41 -1.91 -20.50
CA LEU A 112 -7.13 -3.03 -21.12
C LEU A 112 -6.73 -3.21 -22.58
N VAL A 113 -6.65 -2.14 -23.36
CA VAL A 113 -6.20 -2.19 -24.77
C VAL A 113 -4.75 -2.69 -24.85
N THR A 114 -3.87 -2.20 -23.96
CA THR A 114 -2.47 -2.65 -23.88
C THR A 114 -2.38 -4.14 -23.55
N ASN A 115 -3.19 -4.62 -22.60
CA ASN A 115 -3.26 -6.02 -22.23
C ASN A 115 -3.64 -6.94 -23.41
N ILE A 116 -4.64 -6.54 -24.19
CA ILE A 116 -5.12 -7.35 -25.31
C ILE A 116 -4.18 -7.24 -26.52
N ALA A 117 -3.76 -6.02 -26.88
CA ALA A 117 -3.02 -5.78 -28.11
C ALA A 117 -1.54 -6.17 -28.03
N LEU A 118 -0.86 -5.83 -26.91
CA LEU A 118 0.58 -6.06 -26.75
C LEU A 118 0.87 -7.39 -26.04
N LEU A 119 0.14 -7.69 -24.96
CA LEU A 119 0.40 -8.88 -24.14
C LEU A 119 -0.40 -10.12 -24.59
N LYS A 120 -1.38 -9.96 -25.50
CA LYS A 120 -2.25 -11.02 -26.05
C LYS A 120 -3.02 -11.81 -24.99
N TYR A 121 -3.22 -11.25 -23.80
CA TYR A 121 -4.07 -11.84 -22.77
C TYR A 121 -5.55 -11.61 -23.13
N GLY A 122 -6.38 -12.63 -22.86
CA GLY A 122 -7.82 -12.53 -23.03
C GLY A 122 -8.45 -11.56 -22.03
N VAL A 123 -9.70 -11.14 -22.28
CA VAL A 123 -10.44 -10.23 -21.38
C VAL A 123 -10.75 -10.89 -20.01
N LEU A 124 -10.63 -12.21 -19.93
CA LEU A 124 -11.07 -13.04 -18.79
C LEU A 124 -9.96 -13.93 -18.22
N THR A 125 -8.69 -13.68 -18.58
CA THR A 125 -7.53 -14.47 -18.15
C THR A 125 -6.61 -13.62 -17.29
#